data_AF-A0A174A6Q7-F1
#
_entry.id   AF-A0A174A6Q7-F1
#
_cell.length_a   1.000
_cell.length_b   1.000
_cell.length_c   1.000
_cell.angle_alpha   90.00
_cell.angle_beta   90.00
_cell.angle_gamma   90.00
#
_symmetry.space_group_name_H-M   'P 1'
#
loop_
_entity.id
_entity.type
_entity.pdbx_description
1 polymer ?
#
loop_
_entity_poly.entity_id
_entity_poly.type
_entity_poly.pdbx_seq_one_letter_code
_entity_poly.pdbx_strand_id
1 'polypeptide(L)'
;MDLILNEKQYIEKMLELGDCSPKDLGANIALLTRYMYQEKYTQKEIYNGIEEFASKVDSDFDINNWYSFIDKCIGKAKKRDLLSIDYIPITQKELDTIKEIKNPARERLAFTLLVIAKFNNLKSETNNNWINYSMDVYFNLARVTCKVDDRPYMIYDLKELGLVEVSKKITRFNIRITFVDNESDPVLKITDMRELGYQYQNLGPKSKIKLCKRCGKPYKVKYSKGGSPYCTDCQNKSAKDETKLITCDCCGKEFIAVSKNNRSVLCSECQQKNDRKNHRKRQARYMAQK
;
A
#
# COMPACT_ATOMS: atom_id res chain seq x y z
N MET A 1 3.16 7.42 -4.25
CA MET A 1 3.92 6.19 -4.52
C MET A 1 4.13 5.52 -3.19
N ASP A 2 3.53 4.35 -3.02
CA ASP A 2 3.63 3.62 -1.76
C ASP A 2 4.83 2.69 -1.81
N LEU A 3 5.65 2.76 -0.77
CA LEU A 3 6.78 1.87 -0.58
C LEU A 3 6.23 0.56 -0.03
N ILE A 4 5.98 -0.42 -0.88
CA ILE A 4 5.39 -1.71 -0.47
C ILE A 4 6.50 -2.75 -0.38
N LEU A 5 6.55 -3.50 0.73
CA LEU A 5 7.53 -4.56 0.97
C LEU A 5 7.14 -5.87 0.29
N ASN A 6 5.89 -6.29 0.51
CA ASN A 6 5.30 -7.47 -0.10
C ASN A 6 4.09 -7.06 -0.96
N GLU A 7 4.31 -6.99 -2.27
CA GLU A 7 3.30 -6.57 -3.24
C GLU A 7 2.13 -7.56 -3.30
N LYS A 8 2.37 -8.88 -3.18
CA LYS A 8 1.31 -9.91 -3.17
C LYS A 8 0.38 -9.75 -1.98
N GLN A 9 0.92 -9.74 -0.77
CA GLN A 9 0.13 -9.58 0.46
C GLN A 9 -0.62 -8.25 0.50
N TYR A 10 -0.05 -7.19 -0.08
CA TYR A 10 -0.73 -5.91 -0.20
C TYR A 10 -1.98 -6.03 -1.07
N ILE A 11 -1.88 -6.67 -2.24
CA ILE A 11 -3.01 -6.86 -3.17
C ILE A 11 -4.09 -7.75 -2.55
N GLU A 12 -3.71 -8.85 -1.91
CA GLU A 12 -4.66 -9.74 -1.24
C GLU A 12 -5.49 -9.00 -0.19
N LYS A 13 -4.81 -8.21 0.67
CA LYS A 13 -5.49 -7.33 1.65
C LYS A 13 -6.33 -6.24 1.00
N MET A 14 -5.84 -5.67 -0.10
CA MET A 14 -6.55 -4.63 -0.85
C MET A 14 -7.88 -5.18 -1.42
N LEU A 15 -7.85 -6.38 -1.99
CA LEU A 15 -9.01 -7.07 -2.53
C LEU A 15 -9.97 -7.54 -1.43
N GLU A 16 -9.44 -8.02 -0.30
CA GLU A 16 -10.24 -8.45 0.85
C GLU A 16 -10.96 -7.26 1.51
N LEU A 17 -10.22 -6.20 1.83
CA LEU A 17 -10.72 -5.07 2.62
C LEU A 17 -11.47 -4.02 1.78
N GLY A 18 -11.37 -4.07 0.44
CA GLY A 18 -11.90 -3.04 -0.46
C GLY A 18 -11.32 -1.64 -0.18
N ASP A 19 -10.11 -1.57 0.39
CA ASP A 19 -9.48 -0.34 0.83
C ASP A 19 -8.75 0.33 -0.34
N CYS A 20 -9.49 0.98 -1.23
CA CYS A 20 -8.94 1.71 -2.37
C CYS A 20 -9.56 3.08 -2.50
N SER A 21 -8.71 4.10 -2.62
CA SER A 21 -9.11 5.45 -2.98
C SER A 21 -9.08 5.60 -4.50
N PRO A 22 -10.08 6.26 -5.12
CA PRO A 22 -10.05 6.59 -6.56
C PRO A 22 -8.79 7.34 -6.99
N LYS A 23 -8.18 8.12 -6.08
CA LYS A 23 -6.92 8.85 -6.35
C LYS A 23 -5.74 7.93 -6.62
N ASP A 24 -5.76 6.72 -6.08
CA ASP A 24 -4.68 5.74 -6.18
C ASP A 24 -5.00 4.63 -7.20
N LEU A 25 -6.11 4.76 -7.93
CA LEU A 25 -6.63 3.73 -8.82
C LEU A 25 -5.60 3.30 -9.87
N GLY A 26 -4.89 4.23 -10.50
CA GLY A 26 -3.86 3.88 -11.49
C GLY A 26 -2.69 3.07 -10.91
N ALA A 27 -2.28 3.37 -9.67
CA ALA A 27 -1.23 2.60 -8.99
C ALA A 27 -1.72 1.19 -8.63
N ASN A 28 -2.95 1.09 -8.11
CA ASN A 28 -3.58 -0.18 -7.77
C ASN A 28 -3.82 -1.06 -9.00
N ILE A 29 -4.25 -0.49 -10.13
CA ILE A 29 -4.38 -1.19 -11.42
C ILE A 29 -3.03 -1.74 -11.86
N ALA A 30 -1.97 -0.92 -11.82
CA ALA A 30 -0.64 -1.36 -12.25
C ALA A 30 -0.12 -2.53 -11.40
N LEU A 31 -0.41 -2.51 -10.10
CA LEU A 31 -0.02 -3.53 -9.14
C LEU A 31 -0.84 -4.82 -9.32
N LEU A 32 -2.17 -4.70 -9.40
CA LEU A 32 -3.10 -5.81 -9.64
C LEU A 32 -2.79 -6.50 -10.99
N THR A 33 -2.52 -5.73 -12.04
CA THR A 33 -2.13 -6.26 -13.35
C THR A 33 -0.90 -7.15 -13.25
N ARG A 34 0.12 -6.73 -12.48
CA ARG A 34 1.35 -7.50 -12.30
C ARG A 34 1.07 -8.82 -11.58
N TYR A 35 0.25 -8.77 -10.53
CA TYR A 35 -0.16 -9.96 -9.80
C TYR A 35 -0.93 -10.96 -10.66
N MET A 36 -1.98 -10.52 -11.34
CA MET A 36 -2.77 -11.38 -12.22
C MET A 36 -1.89 -11.98 -13.33
N TYR A 37 -0.97 -11.20 -13.89
CA TYR A 37 -0.02 -11.71 -14.88
C TYR A 37 0.88 -12.82 -14.32
N GLN A 38 1.40 -12.67 -13.10
CA GLN A 38 2.24 -13.69 -12.47
C GLN A 38 1.48 -14.96 -12.08
N GLU A 39 0.23 -14.81 -11.63
CA GLU A 39 -0.71 -15.91 -11.36
C GLU A 39 -1.27 -16.54 -12.67
N LYS A 40 -0.69 -16.22 -13.83
CA LYS A 40 -0.96 -16.82 -15.15
C LYS A 40 -2.36 -16.57 -15.71
N TYR A 41 -3.01 -15.47 -15.32
CA TYR A 41 -4.27 -15.05 -15.92
C TYR A 41 -4.05 -14.65 -17.39
N THR A 42 -5.02 -14.97 -18.24
CA THR A 42 -5.05 -14.51 -19.63
C THR A 42 -5.27 -13.00 -19.70
N GLN A 43 -4.87 -12.38 -20.81
CA GLN A 43 -5.07 -10.93 -21.00
C GLN A 43 -6.54 -10.52 -20.88
N LYS A 44 -7.47 -11.36 -21.37
CA LYS A 44 -8.91 -11.14 -21.21
C LYS A 44 -9.36 -11.17 -19.75
N GLU A 45 -8.84 -12.11 -18.96
CA GLU A 45 -9.18 -12.19 -17.53
C GLU A 45 -8.59 -11.02 -16.75
N ILE A 46 -7.39 -10.56 -17.10
CA ILE A 46 -6.77 -9.35 -16.54
C ILE A 46 -7.68 -8.14 -16.76
N TYR A 47 -8.17 -7.93 -17.99
CA TYR A 47 -9.08 -6.84 -18.29
C TYR A 47 -10.37 -6.91 -17.47
N ASN A 48 -11.02 -8.08 -17.45
CA ASN A 48 -12.26 -8.28 -16.70
C ASN A 48 -12.06 -8.06 -15.18
N GLY A 49 -10.96 -8.56 -14.61
CA GLY A 49 -10.67 -8.39 -13.19
C GLY A 49 -10.37 -6.94 -12.82
N ILE A 50 -9.68 -6.19 -13.70
CA ILE A 50 -9.46 -4.76 -13.51
C ILE A 50 -10.77 -3.99 -13.61
N GLU A 51 -11.63 -4.29 -14.58
CA GLU A 51 -12.96 -3.66 -14.72
C GLU A 51 -13.80 -3.86 -13.46
N GLU A 52 -13.88 -5.11 -12.98
CA GLU A 52 -14.63 -5.45 -11.78
C GLU A 52 -14.09 -4.72 -10.54
N PHE A 53 -12.77 -4.70 -10.37
CA PHE A 53 -12.13 -4.00 -9.25
C PHE A 53 -12.36 -2.50 -9.33
N ALA A 54 -12.04 -1.88 -10.47
CA ALA A 54 -12.07 -0.43 -10.63
C ALA A 54 -13.49 0.13 -10.55
N SER A 55 -14.49 -0.59 -11.10
CA SER A 55 -15.90 -0.18 -11.03
C SER A 55 -16.47 -0.21 -9.60
N LYS A 56 -15.88 -1.01 -8.70
CA LYS A 56 -16.23 -1.00 -7.26
C LYS A 56 -15.63 0.20 -6.53
N VAL A 57 -14.51 0.71 -7.01
CA VAL A 57 -13.79 1.84 -6.40
C VAL A 57 -14.32 3.17 -6.92
N ASP A 58 -14.61 3.24 -8.22
CA ASP A 58 -15.09 4.42 -8.92
C ASP A 58 -16.25 4.01 -9.85
N SER A 59 -17.46 4.51 -9.58
CA SER A 59 -18.65 4.19 -10.36
C SER A 59 -18.62 4.73 -11.78
N ASP A 60 -17.82 5.77 -12.03
CA ASP A 60 -17.68 6.39 -13.35
C ASP A 60 -16.52 5.79 -14.16
N PHE A 61 -15.92 4.70 -13.65
CA PHE A 61 -14.83 4.01 -14.33
C PHE A 61 -15.30 3.40 -15.65
N ASP A 62 -14.60 3.74 -16.73
CA ASP A 62 -14.79 3.16 -18.06
C ASP A 62 -13.49 2.54 -18.54
N ILE A 63 -13.46 1.21 -18.65
CA ILE A 63 -12.29 0.44 -19.07
C ILE A 63 -11.76 0.84 -20.45
N ASN A 64 -12.61 1.37 -21.33
CA ASN A 64 -12.20 1.80 -22.66
C ASN A 64 -11.12 2.88 -22.62
N ASN A 65 -11.19 3.75 -21.61
CA ASN A 65 -10.20 4.81 -21.40
C ASN A 65 -8.86 4.29 -20.84
N TRP A 66 -8.82 3.03 -20.38
CA TRP A 66 -7.68 2.46 -19.65
C TRP A 66 -6.95 1.33 -20.40
N TYR A 67 -7.46 0.84 -21.54
CA TYR A 67 -6.80 -0.20 -22.33
C TYR A 67 -5.31 0.07 -22.57
N SER A 68 -4.98 1.27 -23.06
CA SER A 68 -3.59 1.65 -23.36
C SER A 68 -2.69 1.66 -22.12
N PHE A 69 -3.24 1.96 -20.94
CA PHE A 69 -2.52 1.94 -19.68
C PHE A 69 -2.32 0.50 -19.18
N ILE A 70 -3.36 -0.33 -19.26
CA ILE A 70 -3.32 -1.73 -18.84
C ILE A 70 -2.35 -2.52 -19.72
N ASP A 71 -2.35 -2.36 -21.04
CA ASP A 71 -1.38 -3.00 -21.93
C ASP A 71 0.07 -2.62 -21.57
N LYS A 72 0.33 -1.35 -21.22
CA LYS A 72 1.63 -0.91 -20.71
C LYS A 72 1.97 -1.59 -19.39
N CYS A 73 1.00 -1.78 -18.50
CA CYS A 73 1.19 -2.49 -17.23
C CYS A 73 1.49 -3.97 -17.44
N ILE A 74 0.80 -4.64 -18.37
CA ILE A 74 1.09 -6.02 -18.79
C ILE A 74 2.52 -6.10 -19.34
N GLY A 75 2.90 -5.19 -20.24
CA GLY A 75 4.25 -5.13 -20.80
C GLY A 75 5.34 -4.94 -19.75
N LYS A 76 5.07 -4.18 -18.69
CA LYS A 76 5.97 -4.02 -17.53
C LYS A 76 6.00 -5.27 -16.64
N ALA A 77 4.86 -5.93 -16.43
CA ALA A 77 4.77 -7.16 -15.64
C ALA A 77 5.62 -8.30 -16.22
N LYS A 78 5.85 -8.30 -17.53
CA LYS A 78 6.78 -9.26 -18.18
C LYS A 78 8.24 -9.09 -17.76
N LYS A 79 8.63 -7.89 -17.30
CA LYS A 79 10.03 -7.50 -17.07
C LYS A 79 10.43 -7.49 -15.59
N ARG A 80 9.45 -7.51 -14.69
CA ARG A 80 9.67 -7.33 -13.26
C ARG A 80 8.64 -8.14 -12.49
N ASP A 81 9.16 -8.96 -11.59
CA ASP A 81 8.35 -9.75 -10.68
C ASP A 81 7.76 -8.92 -9.53
N LEU A 82 6.74 -9.46 -8.87
CA LEU A 82 6.24 -8.89 -7.62
C LEU A 82 7.35 -8.86 -6.57
N LEU A 83 7.47 -7.73 -5.90
CA LEU A 83 8.40 -7.58 -4.81
C LEU A 83 7.91 -8.36 -3.58
N SER A 84 8.79 -9.17 -3.01
CA SER A 84 8.55 -9.90 -1.76
C SER A 84 9.74 -9.71 -0.83
N ILE A 85 9.61 -8.75 0.08
CA ILE A 85 10.54 -8.52 1.18
C ILE A 85 9.79 -8.79 2.48
N ASP A 86 10.29 -9.69 3.31
CA ASP A 86 9.64 -10.04 4.58
C ASP A 86 9.80 -8.91 5.60
N TYR A 87 11.02 -8.38 5.74
CA TYR A 87 11.30 -7.25 6.62
C TYR A 87 12.59 -6.52 6.22
N ILE A 88 12.73 -5.28 6.70
CA ILE A 88 13.98 -4.53 6.64
C ILE A 88 14.70 -4.65 8.00
N PRO A 89 15.94 -5.16 8.04
CA PRO A 89 16.72 -5.30 9.27
C PRO A 89 17.31 -3.96 9.73
N ILE A 90 17.14 -3.63 11.00
CA ILE A 90 17.76 -2.47 11.66
C ILE A 90 18.60 -2.95 12.84
N THR A 91 19.86 -2.54 12.90
CA THR A 91 20.82 -2.97 13.94
C THR A 91 20.80 -2.02 15.13
N GLN A 92 21.34 -2.47 16.27
CA GLN A 92 21.44 -1.62 17.46
C GLN A 92 22.38 -0.43 17.22
N LYS A 93 23.51 -0.67 16.53
CA LYS A 93 24.49 0.35 16.16
C LYS A 93 23.84 1.51 15.40
N GLU A 94 22.96 1.20 14.45
CA GLU A 94 22.22 2.21 13.69
C GLU A 94 21.26 3.03 14.57
N LEU A 95 20.56 2.37 15.49
CA LEU A 95 19.67 3.04 16.43
C LEU A 95 20.44 3.96 17.39
N ASP A 96 21.60 3.52 17.87
CA ASP A 96 22.47 4.29 18.75
C ASP A 96 23.00 5.53 18.03
N THR A 97 23.51 5.38 16.80
CA THR A 97 23.93 6.51 15.94
C THR A 97 22.80 7.52 15.73
N ILE A 98 21.57 7.06 15.49
CA ILE A 98 20.43 7.97 15.36
C ILE A 98 20.15 8.68 16.69
N LYS A 99 20.28 7.99 17.82
CA LYS A 99 19.98 8.56 19.15
C LYS A 99 20.94 9.68 19.55
N GLU A 100 22.18 9.65 19.06
CA GLU A 100 23.19 10.68 19.31
C GLU A 100 22.81 12.06 18.75
N ILE A 101 21.91 12.12 17.76
CA ILE A 101 21.40 13.37 17.18
C ILE A 101 20.70 14.25 18.23
N LYS A 102 20.13 13.64 19.29
CA LYS A 102 19.47 14.34 20.42
C LYS A 102 18.40 15.35 19.99
N ASN A 103 17.78 15.14 18.83
CA ASN A 103 16.70 15.97 18.31
C ASN A 103 15.58 15.07 17.75
N PRO A 104 14.41 14.97 18.41
CA PRO A 104 13.38 14.01 18.03
C PRO A 104 12.88 14.11 16.58
N ALA A 105 12.92 15.30 15.97
CA ALA A 105 12.52 15.47 14.57
C ALA A 105 13.59 14.94 13.62
N ARG A 106 14.87 15.28 13.86
CA ARG A 106 16.00 14.79 13.06
C ARG A 106 16.26 13.30 13.28
N GLU A 107 16.03 12.77 14.49
CA GLU A 107 16.06 11.34 14.79
C GLU A 107 15.07 10.56 13.90
N ARG A 108 13.79 10.98 13.87
CA ARG A 108 12.76 10.36 13.01
C ARG A 108 13.10 10.46 11.53
N LEU A 109 13.66 11.59 11.09
CA LEU A 109 14.08 11.80 9.72
C LEU A 109 15.23 10.86 9.34
N ALA A 110 16.29 10.81 10.14
CA ALA A 110 17.44 9.93 9.95
C ALA A 110 17.02 8.46 9.92
N PHE A 111 16.18 8.03 10.87
CA PHE A 111 15.60 6.68 10.87
C PHE A 111 14.83 6.37 9.58
N THR A 112 13.96 7.29 9.15
CA THR A 112 13.17 7.11 7.93
C THR A 112 14.05 6.98 6.69
N LEU A 113 15.08 7.83 6.58
CA LEU A 113 16.04 7.78 5.50
C LEU A 113 16.82 6.45 5.50
N LEU A 114 17.28 5.99 6.67
CA LEU A 114 17.96 4.69 6.81
C LEU A 114 17.08 3.54 6.30
N VAL A 115 15.83 3.46 6.76
CA VAL A 115 14.90 2.40 6.34
C VAL A 115 14.67 2.44 4.82
N ILE A 116 14.51 3.63 4.23
CA ILE A 116 14.33 3.77 2.78
C ILE A 116 15.60 3.33 2.01
N ALA A 117 16.79 3.68 2.50
CA ALA A 117 18.04 3.27 1.86
C ALA A 117 18.20 1.74 1.90
N LYS A 118 17.95 1.10 3.04
CA LYS A 118 17.97 -0.36 3.15
C LYS A 118 16.92 -1.04 2.28
N PHE A 119 15.70 -0.48 2.23
CA PHE A 119 14.67 -0.95 1.31
C PHE A 119 15.13 -0.93 -0.14
N ASN A 120 15.78 0.16 -0.58
CA ASN A 120 16.31 0.27 -1.93
C ASN A 120 17.47 -0.71 -2.17
N ASN A 121 18.32 -0.98 -1.17
CA ASN A 121 19.37 -2.00 -1.27
C ASN A 121 18.80 -3.42 -1.41
N LEU A 122 17.74 -3.74 -0.66
CA LEU A 122 17.04 -5.04 -0.80
C LEU A 122 16.39 -5.20 -2.18
N LYS A 123 16.04 -4.10 -2.84
CA LYS A 123 15.54 -4.12 -4.23
C LYS A 123 16.65 -4.24 -5.27
N SER A 124 17.86 -3.80 -4.95
CA SER A 124 18.98 -3.73 -5.88
C SER A 124 20.28 -3.65 -5.10
N GLU A 125 21.10 -4.70 -5.21
CA GLU A 125 22.40 -4.82 -4.53
C GLU A 125 23.36 -3.67 -4.90
N THR A 126 23.22 -3.09 -6.09
CA THR A 126 24.05 -1.99 -6.57
C THR A 126 23.54 -0.60 -6.18
N ASN A 127 22.45 -0.52 -5.40
CA ASN A 127 21.88 0.77 -4.97
C ASN A 127 22.82 1.59 -4.08
N ASN A 128 23.75 0.96 -3.34
CA ASN A 128 24.77 1.65 -2.54
C ASN A 128 24.21 2.74 -1.60
N ASN A 129 23.16 2.42 -0.85
CA ASN A 129 22.53 3.29 0.16
C ASN A 129 21.92 4.60 -0.38
N TRP A 130 21.67 4.68 -1.69
CA TRP A 130 21.07 5.87 -2.30
C TRP A 130 19.54 5.93 -2.14
N ILE A 131 19.05 7.15 -1.98
CA ILE A 131 17.66 7.54 -1.90
C ILE A 131 17.39 8.54 -3.03
N ASN A 132 16.36 8.24 -3.83
CA ASN A 132 15.98 9.00 -5.02
C ASN A 132 14.49 9.43 -5.00
N TYR A 133 13.93 9.59 -3.81
CA TYR A 133 12.56 10.11 -3.61
C TYR A 133 12.59 11.61 -3.25
N SER A 134 11.50 12.33 -3.53
CA SER A 134 11.39 13.74 -3.17
C SER A 134 11.37 13.94 -1.64
N MET A 135 11.70 15.16 -1.19
CA MET A 135 11.67 15.48 0.24
C MET A 135 10.30 15.25 0.86
N ASP A 136 9.22 15.59 0.14
CA ASP A 136 7.85 15.35 0.60
C ASP A 136 7.62 13.92 1.04
N VAL A 137 8.14 12.94 0.29
CA VAL A 137 7.92 11.52 0.58
C VAL A 137 8.50 11.16 1.93
N TYR A 138 9.80 11.38 2.14
CA TYR A 138 10.45 10.93 3.37
C TYR A 138 10.13 11.83 4.59
N PHE A 139 9.81 13.12 4.41
CA PHE A 139 9.32 13.96 5.50
C PHE A 139 7.93 13.52 5.98
N ASN A 140 7.03 13.16 5.05
CA ASN A 140 5.71 12.64 5.38
C ASN A 140 5.80 11.29 6.11
N LEU A 141 6.63 10.37 5.62
CA LEU A 141 6.88 9.08 6.28
C LEU A 141 7.49 9.26 7.69
N ALA A 142 8.40 10.22 7.84
CA ALA A 142 9.05 10.55 9.12
C ALA A 142 8.13 11.27 10.11
N ARG A 143 6.93 11.70 9.69
CA ARG A 143 6.02 12.54 10.50
C ARG A 143 6.73 13.77 11.08
N VAL A 144 7.54 14.42 10.24
CA VAL A 144 8.23 15.67 10.56
C VAL A 144 7.48 16.82 9.89
N THR A 145 6.89 17.69 10.72
CA THR A 145 6.21 18.90 10.26
C THR A 145 7.13 20.10 10.43
N CYS A 146 7.47 20.73 9.32
CA CYS A 146 8.24 21.98 9.24
C CYS A 146 7.83 22.74 7.96
N LYS A 147 8.28 23.99 7.80
CA LYS A 147 8.08 24.70 6.54
C LYS A 147 8.87 24.01 5.43
N VAL A 148 8.39 24.11 4.19
CA VAL A 148 9.07 23.50 3.04
C VAL A 148 10.50 24.01 2.92
N ASP A 149 10.71 25.31 3.16
CA ASP A 149 12.02 25.97 3.12
C ASP A 149 12.95 25.51 4.26
N ASP A 150 12.41 24.96 5.35
CA ASP A 150 13.21 24.44 6.48
C ASP A 150 13.78 23.04 6.19
N ARG A 151 13.20 22.31 5.24
CA ARG A 151 13.55 20.91 4.97
C ARG A 151 14.99 20.71 4.50
N PRO A 152 15.54 21.53 3.57
CA PRO A 152 16.94 21.41 3.18
C PRO A 152 17.90 21.61 4.36
N TYR A 153 17.58 22.50 5.30
CA TYR A 153 18.41 22.72 6.49
C TYR A 153 18.44 21.49 7.40
N MET A 154 17.32 20.81 7.59
CA MET A 154 17.31 19.55 8.37
C MET A 154 18.19 18.47 7.74
N ILE A 155 18.22 18.38 6.40
CA ILE A 155 19.11 17.46 5.69
C ILE A 155 20.57 17.92 5.79
N TYR A 156 20.82 19.22 5.72
CA TYR A 156 22.13 19.80 5.92
C TYR A 156 22.68 19.46 7.32
N ASP A 157 21.87 19.55 8.37
CA ASP A 157 22.31 19.17 9.72
C ASP A 157 22.73 17.69 9.80
N LEU A 158 21.98 16.79 9.16
CA LEU A 158 22.36 15.38 9.08
C LEU A 158 23.66 15.17 8.29
N LYS A 159 23.92 16.03 7.29
CA LYS A 159 25.15 16.01 6.50
C LYS A 159 26.34 16.48 7.34
N GLU A 160 26.18 17.53 8.14
CA GLU A 160 27.22 18.03 9.05
C GLU A 160 27.57 17.01 10.14
N LEU A 161 26.58 16.19 10.56
CA LEU A 161 26.80 15.05 11.44
C LEU A 161 27.45 13.84 10.73
N GLY A 162 27.72 13.94 9.43
CA GLY A 162 28.32 12.86 8.63
C GLY A 162 27.39 11.67 8.38
N LEU A 163 26.08 11.81 8.64
CA LEU A 163 25.09 10.73 8.51
C LEU A 163 24.52 10.60 7.09
N VAL A 164 24.64 11.66 6.30
CA VAL A 164 24.19 11.67 4.91
C VAL A 164 25.18 12.37 3.99
N GLU A 165 25.22 11.94 2.74
CA GLU A 165 25.84 12.68 1.64
C GLU A 165 24.78 13.12 0.64
N VAL A 166 24.99 14.28 0.03
CA VAL A 166 24.09 14.83 -0.99
C VAL A 166 24.81 14.80 -2.34
N SER A 167 24.09 14.44 -3.40
CA SER A 167 24.65 14.44 -4.76
C SER A 167 25.11 15.83 -5.18
N LYS A 168 26.25 15.89 -5.88
CA LYS A 168 26.78 17.14 -6.47
C LYS A 168 25.97 17.64 -7.66
N LYS A 169 25.11 16.80 -8.25
CA LYS A 169 24.30 17.17 -9.43
C LYS A 169 23.07 17.96 -8.98
N ILE A 170 23.04 19.24 -9.35
CA ILE A 170 22.01 20.22 -8.97
C ILE A 170 20.59 19.79 -9.42
N THR A 171 20.46 18.99 -10.47
CA THR A 171 19.16 18.62 -11.04
C THR A 171 18.37 17.61 -10.21
N ARG A 172 18.99 16.88 -9.28
CA ARG A 172 18.31 15.85 -8.46
C ARG A 172 18.85 15.83 -7.03
N PHE A 173 17.97 16.06 -6.06
CA PHE A 173 18.25 15.88 -4.63
C PHE A 173 18.28 14.39 -4.26
N ASN A 174 19.37 13.72 -4.62
CA ASN A 174 19.65 12.36 -4.17
C ASN A 174 20.49 12.39 -2.89
N ILE A 175 20.16 11.52 -1.94
CA ILE A 175 20.81 11.42 -0.63
C ILE A 175 21.38 10.02 -0.48
N ARG A 176 22.61 9.90 0.01
CA ARG A 176 23.25 8.62 0.37
C ARG A 176 23.38 8.51 1.89
N ILE A 177 23.05 7.36 2.44
CA ILE A 177 23.21 7.07 3.87
C ILE A 177 24.58 6.45 4.13
N THR A 178 25.30 7.00 5.10
CA THR A 178 26.72 6.67 5.37
C THR A 178 26.90 5.72 6.55
N PHE A 179 25.89 5.55 7.39
CA PHE A 179 25.95 4.78 8.64
C PHE A 179 25.18 3.44 8.59
N VAL A 180 24.93 2.93 7.38
CA VAL A 180 24.29 1.61 7.21
C VAL A 180 25.22 0.52 7.74
N ASP A 181 24.67 -0.36 8.56
CA ASP A 181 25.31 -1.53 9.12
C ASP A 181 24.62 -2.80 8.63
N ASN A 182 25.40 -3.65 7.94
CA ASN A 182 24.94 -4.94 7.41
C ASN A 182 25.64 -6.12 8.10
N GLU A 183 26.60 -5.88 8.98
CA GLU A 183 27.41 -6.92 9.62
C GLU A 183 26.80 -7.39 10.94
N SER A 184 26.13 -6.49 11.67
CA SER A 184 25.54 -6.81 12.97
C SER A 184 24.14 -7.42 12.86
N ASP A 185 23.77 -8.19 13.88
CA ASP A 185 22.42 -8.77 13.98
C ASP A 185 21.32 -7.69 14.13
N PRO A 186 20.16 -7.88 13.49
CA PRO A 186 19.05 -6.94 13.59
C PRO A 186 18.32 -7.05 14.93
N VAL A 187 18.10 -5.89 15.57
CA VAL A 187 17.28 -5.77 16.80
C VAL A 187 15.85 -5.33 16.50
N LEU A 188 15.60 -4.78 15.31
CA LEU A 188 14.28 -4.33 14.88
C LEU A 188 14.02 -4.78 13.43
N LYS A 189 12.81 -5.27 13.18
CA LYS A 189 12.34 -5.72 11.87
C LYS A 189 11.20 -4.82 11.39
N ILE A 190 11.42 -4.08 10.31
CA ILE A 190 10.38 -3.22 9.72
C ILE A 190 9.60 -4.00 8.66
N THR A 191 8.31 -4.21 8.91
CA THR A 191 7.41 -4.98 8.03
C THR A 191 6.35 -4.11 7.34
N ASP A 192 6.31 -2.81 7.65
CA ASP A 192 5.42 -1.84 7.04
C ASP A 192 6.19 -0.54 6.82
N MET A 193 6.17 0.02 5.61
CA MET A 193 6.88 1.27 5.31
C MET A 193 6.04 2.51 5.63
N ARG A 194 4.78 2.36 5.99
CA ARG A 194 3.91 3.48 6.33
C ARG A 194 4.27 3.98 7.73
N GLU A 195 4.18 5.31 7.92
CA GLU A 195 4.25 5.91 9.26
C GLU A 195 5.57 5.63 10.03
N LEU A 196 6.71 5.54 9.32
CA LEU A 196 8.03 5.22 9.89
C LEU A 196 8.42 6.10 11.08
N GLY A 197 8.06 7.38 11.05
CA GLY A 197 8.28 8.30 12.18
C GLY A 197 7.54 7.89 13.45
N TYR A 198 6.33 7.34 13.33
CA TYR A 198 5.61 6.77 14.47
C TYR A 198 6.20 5.44 14.91
N GLN A 199 6.70 4.62 13.98
CA GLN A 199 7.39 3.38 14.35
C GLN A 199 8.65 3.66 15.18
N TYR A 200 9.47 4.62 14.77
CA TYR A 200 10.63 5.05 15.58
C TYR A 200 10.20 5.59 16.94
N GLN A 201 9.19 6.45 16.98
CA GLN A 201 8.68 6.99 18.25
C GLN A 201 8.13 5.91 19.18
N ASN A 202 7.65 4.79 18.63
CA ASN A 202 7.13 3.65 19.38
C ASN A 202 8.21 2.87 20.14
N LEU A 203 9.49 3.01 19.76
CA LEU A 203 10.62 2.38 20.45
C LEU A 203 10.89 3.01 21.82
N GLY A 204 10.40 4.23 22.06
CA GLY A 204 10.58 4.93 23.34
C GLY A 204 9.59 4.50 24.43
N PRO A 205 9.93 4.66 25.72
CA PRO A 205 9.14 4.18 26.86
C PRO A 205 7.78 4.86 27.04
N LYS A 206 7.49 5.95 26.32
CA LYS A 206 6.24 6.74 26.40
C LYS A 206 5.44 6.68 25.09
N SER A 207 5.41 5.52 24.43
CA SER A 207 4.69 5.40 23.17
C SER A 207 3.17 5.56 23.35
N LYS A 208 2.59 6.44 22.53
CA LYS A 208 1.14 6.57 22.32
C LYS A 208 0.73 6.04 20.94
N ILE A 209 1.56 5.19 20.34
CA ILE A 209 1.36 4.63 19.00
C ILE A 209 0.67 3.26 19.15
N LYS A 210 -0.39 3.04 18.38
CA LYS A 210 -1.07 1.75 18.24
C LYS A 210 -1.06 1.32 16.78
N LEU A 211 -1.25 0.01 16.55
CA LEU A 211 -1.50 -0.52 15.21
C LEU A 211 -3.01 -0.55 14.94
N CYS A 212 -3.43 -0.09 13.76
CA CYS A 212 -4.84 -0.09 13.36
C CYS A 212 -5.32 -1.54 13.20
N LYS A 213 -6.41 -1.93 13.88
CA LYS A 213 -6.97 -3.28 13.77
C LYS A 213 -7.45 -3.66 12.36
N ARG A 214 -7.76 -2.67 11.51
CA ARG A 214 -8.24 -2.90 10.14
C ARG A 214 -7.10 -2.91 9.12
N CYS A 215 -6.35 -1.81 9.01
CA CYS A 215 -5.34 -1.67 7.96
C CYS A 215 -3.91 -1.97 8.43
N GLY A 216 -3.71 -2.30 9.71
CA GLY A 216 -2.40 -2.60 10.31
C GLY A 216 -1.49 -1.39 10.57
N LYS A 217 -1.75 -0.23 9.97
CA LYS A 217 -0.82 0.91 10.01
C LYS A 217 -0.66 1.49 11.43
N PRO A 218 0.55 1.95 11.80
CA PRO A 218 0.78 2.70 13.03
C PRO A 218 0.00 4.03 13.06
N TYR A 219 -0.59 4.37 14.19
CA TYR A 219 -1.24 5.67 14.38
C TYR A 219 -1.11 6.16 15.83
N LYS A 220 -1.08 7.49 15.97
CA LYS A 220 -1.01 8.15 17.27
C LYS A 220 -2.40 8.26 17.90
N VAL A 221 -2.54 7.80 19.13
CA VAL A 221 -3.79 7.92 19.89
C VAL A 221 -3.87 9.30 20.53
N LYS A 222 -5.01 9.98 20.35
CA LYS A 222 -5.24 11.32 20.93
C LYS A 222 -5.55 11.28 22.44
N TYR A 223 -6.20 10.22 22.94
CA TYR A 223 -6.65 10.10 24.33
C TYR A 223 -6.17 8.79 25.00
N SER A 224 -5.78 8.87 26.28
CA SER A 224 -5.13 7.77 27.03
C SER A 224 -6.08 6.65 27.44
N LYS A 225 -7.39 6.91 27.58
CA LYS A 225 -8.42 5.92 27.91
C LYS A 225 -9.59 6.07 26.93
N GLY A 226 -9.77 5.13 26.00
CA GLY A 226 -10.93 5.10 25.09
C GLY A 226 -10.70 5.44 23.62
N GLY A 227 -9.45 5.57 23.16
CA GLY A 227 -9.19 5.79 21.72
C GLY A 227 -9.64 4.61 20.85
N SER A 228 -10.31 4.90 19.73
CA SER A 228 -10.74 3.92 18.72
C SER A 228 -9.62 2.94 18.37
N PRO A 229 -9.91 1.63 18.17
CA PRO A 229 -8.91 0.66 17.72
C PRO A 229 -8.46 0.87 16.26
N TYR A 230 -9.09 1.81 15.55
CA TYR A 230 -8.83 2.12 14.15
C TYR A 230 -8.17 3.50 14.00
N CYS A 231 -7.31 3.64 13.00
CA CYS A 231 -6.78 4.94 12.58
C CYS A 231 -7.90 5.83 12.01
N THR A 232 -7.67 7.14 11.90
CA THR A 232 -8.65 8.12 11.40
C THR A 232 -9.28 7.71 10.07
N ASP A 233 -8.49 7.17 9.17
CA ASP A 233 -8.92 6.80 7.81
C ASP A 233 -9.82 5.56 7.84
N CYS A 234 -9.63 4.68 8.82
CA CYS A 234 -10.45 3.50 9.03
C CYS A 234 -11.64 3.75 9.96
N GLN A 235 -11.69 4.85 10.73
CA GLN A 235 -12.78 5.15 11.66
C GLN A 235 -14.11 5.40 10.96
N ASN A 236 -14.09 6.04 9.79
CA ASN A 236 -15.30 6.39 9.03
C ASN A 236 -15.76 5.30 8.05
N LYS A 237 -14.94 4.28 7.82
CA LYS A 237 -15.33 3.10 7.06
C LYS A 237 -16.22 2.25 7.95
N SER A 238 -17.53 2.34 7.74
CA SER A 238 -18.51 1.74 8.64
C SER A 238 -18.37 0.21 8.62
N ALA A 239 -18.85 -0.50 9.66
CA ALA A 239 -19.10 -1.96 9.59
C ALA A 239 -20.09 -2.37 8.46
N LYS A 240 -20.60 -1.40 7.70
CA LYS A 240 -21.43 -1.58 6.49
C LYS A 240 -20.61 -2.02 5.28
N ASP A 241 -19.29 -1.83 5.30
CA ASP A 241 -18.38 -2.10 4.16
C ASP A 241 -17.53 -3.36 4.38
N GLU A 242 -17.71 -4.07 5.50
CA GLU A 242 -17.08 -5.37 5.71
C GLU A 242 -17.64 -6.35 4.68
N THR A 243 -16.76 -7.02 3.96
CA THR A 243 -17.08 -8.00 2.93
C THR A 243 -16.98 -9.42 3.50
N LYS A 244 -17.74 -10.34 2.94
CA LYS A 244 -17.66 -11.78 3.20
C LYS A 244 -17.53 -12.52 1.87
N LEU A 245 -16.76 -13.60 1.88
CA LEU A 245 -16.71 -14.56 0.78
C LEU A 245 -17.98 -15.43 0.86
N ILE A 246 -18.73 -15.48 -0.24
CA ILE A 246 -19.90 -16.35 -0.41
C ILE A 246 -19.61 -17.28 -1.59
N THR A 247 -19.90 -18.57 -1.44
CA THR A 247 -19.82 -19.54 -2.53
C THR A 247 -21.08 -19.45 -3.40
N CYS A 248 -20.91 -19.34 -4.72
CA CYS A 248 -22.02 -19.30 -5.67
C CYS A 248 -22.71 -20.66 -5.80
N ASP A 249 -24.02 -20.72 -5.56
CA ASP A 249 -24.82 -21.95 -5.64
C ASP A 249 -24.86 -22.59 -7.03
N CYS A 250 -24.60 -21.81 -8.08
CA CYS A 250 -24.72 -22.28 -9.47
C CYS A 250 -23.38 -22.78 -10.05
N CYS A 251 -22.26 -22.15 -9.70
CA CYS A 251 -20.95 -22.50 -10.29
C CYS A 251 -19.88 -22.87 -9.26
N GLY A 252 -20.18 -22.85 -7.96
CA GLY A 252 -19.24 -23.17 -6.89
C GLY A 252 -18.12 -22.16 -6.69
N LYS A 253 -18.04 -21.11 -7.52
CA LYS A 253 -17.01 -20.06 -7.38
C LYS A 253 -17.34 -19.16 -6.20
N GLU A 254 -16.31 -18.81 -5.45
CA GLU A 254 -16.42 -17.80 -4.40
C GLU A 254 -16.52 -16.40 -5.00
N PHE A 255 -17.40 -15.58 -4.44
CA PHE A 255 -17.57 -14.18 -4.82
C PHE A 255 -17.76 -13.31 -3.58
N ILE A 256 -17.29 -12.08 -3.68
CA ILE A 256 -17.28 -11.13 -2.56
C ILE A 256 -18.63 -10.43 -2.49
N ALA A 257 -19.25 -10.48 -1.31
CA ALA A 257 -20.48 -9.75 -1.03
C ALA A 257 -20.31 -8.92 0.24
N VAL A 258 -21.02 -7.79 0.35
CA VAL A 258 -21.04 -7.03 1.61
C VAL A 258 -21.64 -7.89 2.72
N SER A 259 -21.16 -7.72 3.95
CA SER A 259 -21.52 -8.54 5.13
C SER A 259 -23.04 -8.58 5.37
N LYS A 260 -23.73 -7.46 5.12
CA LYS A 260 -25.19 -7.32 5.17
C LYS A 260 -25.94 -7.98 4.02
N ASN A 261 -25.25 -8.37 2.95
CA ASN A 261 -25.87 -9.08 1.84
C ASN A 261 -26.21 -10.49 2.28
N ASN A 262 -27.48 -10.68 2.63
CA ASN A 262 -28.04 -11.97 3.03
C ASN A 262 -28.98 -12.52 1.93
N ARG A 263 -28.92 -11.95 0.71
CA ARG A 263 -29.84 -12.25 -0.38
C ARG A 263 -29.14 -12.84 -1.60
N SER A 264 -27.91 -12.42 -1.88
CA SER A 264 -27.17 -12.92 -3.04
C SER A 264 -26.58 -14.29 -2.76
N VAL A 265 -27.01 -15.26 -3.56
CA VAL A 265 -26.50 -16.64 -3.57
C VAL A 265 -25.82 -17.01 -4.89
N LEU A 266 -25.87 -16.12 -5.89
CA LEU A 266 -25.29 -16.29 -7.21
C LEU A 266 -24.21 -15.23 -7.47
N CYS A 267 -23.09 -15.65 -8.07
CA CYS A 267 -22.14 -14.72 -8.66
C CYS A 267 -22.80 -13.92 -9.80
N SER A 268 -22.21 -12.78 -10.16
CA SER A 268 -22.73 -11.85 -11.17
C SER A 268 -23.05 -12.54 -12.50
N GLU A 269 -22.17 -13.41 -12.99
CA GLU A 269 -22.37 -14.16 -14.23
C GLU A 269 -23.59 -15.09 -14.17
N CYS A 270 -23.73 -15.83 -13.06
CA CYS A 270 -24.84 -16.76 -12.87
C CYS A 270 -26.16 -16.01 -12.68
N GLN A 271 -26.14 -14.87 -11.98
CA GLN A 271 -27.29 -14.00 -11.82
C GLN A 271 -27.78 -13.47 -13.17
N GLN A 272 -26.90 -12.93 -14.02
CA GLN A 272 -27.26 -12.43 -15.35
C GLN A 272 -27.86 -13.52 -16.24
N LYS A 273 -27.32 -14.73 -16.22
CA LYS A 273 -27.88 -15.87 -16.97
C LYS A 273 -29.30 -16.20 -16.48
N ASN A 274 -29.52 -16.19 -15.18
CA ASN A 274 -30.82 -16.45 -14.58
C ASN A 274 -31.84 -15.36 -14.96
N ASP A 275 -31.44 -14.09 -14.91
CA ASP A 275 -32.30 -12.96 -15.26
C ASP A 275 -32.72 -13.00 -16.73
N ARG A 276 -31.80 -13.31 -17.65
CA ARG A 276 -32.11 -13.51 -19.08
C ARG A 276 -33.11 -14.64 -19.29
N LYS A 277 -32.96 -15.77 -18.57
CA LYS A 277 -33.89 -16.91 -18.64
C LYS A 277 -35.28 -16.52 -18.13
N ASN A 278 -35.36 -15.80 -17.01
CA ASN A 278 -36.61 -15.33 -16.44
C ASN A 278 -37.28 -14.27 -17.31
N HIS A 279 -36.51 -13.41 -17.97
CA HIS A 279 -37.02 -12.45 -18.94
C HIS A 279 -37.65 -13.15 -20.15
N ARG A 280 -36.96 -14.12 -20.76
CA ARG A 280 -37.52 -14.93 -21.87
C ARG A 280 -38.81 -15.65 -21.47
N LYS A 281 -38.87 -16.23 -20.26
CA LYS A 281 -40.09 -16.87 -19.72
C LYS A 281 -41.25 -15.88 -19.57
N ARG A 282 -40.97 -14.67 -19.07
CA ARG A 282 -41.99 -13.60 -18.94
C ARG A 282 -42.52 -13.17 -20.30
N GLN A 283 -41.65 -12.97 -21.29
CA GLN A 283 -42.06 -12.63 -22.65
C GLN A 283 -42.89 -13.74 -23.30
N ALA A 284 -42.49 -15.01 -23.15
CA ALA A 284 -43.26 -16.15 -23.67
C ALA A 284 -44.66 -16.23 -23.04
N ARG A 285 -44.78 -15.99 -21.72
CA ARG A 285 -46.09 -15.94 -21.04
C ARG A 285 -46.97 -14.79 -21.54
N TYR A 286 -46.38 -13.62 -21.76
CA TYR A 286 -47.10 -12.46 -22.30
C TYR A 286 -47.60 -12.71 -23.72
N MET A 287 -46.77 -13.33 -24.58
CA MET A 287 -47.17 -13.68 -25.95
C MET A 287 -48.23 -14.79 -26.00
N ALA A 288 -48.27 -15.69 -25.02
CA ALA A 288 -49.29 -16.74 -24.93
C ALA A 288 -50.65 -16.27 -24.37
N GLN A 289 -50.74 -15.02 -23.89
CA GLN A 289 -51.98 -14.39 -23.41
C GLN A 289 -52.62 -13.44 -24.44
N LYS A 290 -51.98 -13.29 -25.61
CA LYS A 290 -52.56 -12.65 -26.80
C LYS A 290 -53.11 -13.71 -27.74
#